data_AF-A0A849SWR5-F1
#
_entry.id   AF-A0A849SWR5-F1
#
_cell.length_a   1.000
_cell.length_b   1.000
_cell.length_c   1.000
_cell.angle_alpha   90.00
_cell.angle_beta   90.00
_cell.angle_gamma   90.00
#
_symmetry.space_group_name_H-M   'P 1'
#
loop_
_entity.id
_entity.type
_entity.pdbx_description
1 polymer ?
#
loop_
_entity_poly.entity_id
_entity_poly.type
_entity_poly.pdbx_seq_one_letter_code
_entity_poly.pdbx_strand_id
1 'polypeptide(L)'
;MKKKSIPLLWVAIVLSISGCATSPMYYWGNYSSTLYHYRKDASDEALNKHMAQLNAIVNVSKERHLRVPPGVYCELGYLNAKQGNNKQALELFILEKTTYPESTHFVDRLAESIKTSETIDKKP
;
A
#
# COMPACT_ATOMS: atom_id res chain seq x y z
N MET A 1 57.11 31.25 3.65
CA MET A 1 56.07 30.84 4.63
C MET A 1 54.82 30.39 3.86
N LYS A 2 54.66 29.08 3.59
CA LYS A 2 53.52 28.56 2.80
C LYS A 2 52.37 28.21 3.75
N LYS A 3 51.33 29.05 3.79
CA LYS A 3 50.15 28.86 4.65
C LYS A 3 49.40 27.59 4.21
N LYS A 4 49.23 26.63 5.14
CA LYS A 4 48.53 25.35 4.91
C LYS A 4 47.02 25.60 4.87
N SER A 5 46.49 26.03 3.72
CA SER A 5 45.04 26.28 3.50
C SER A 5 44.27 25.05 3.01
N ILE A 6 44.94 23.91 2.84
CA ILE A 6 44.39 22.68 2.25
C ILE A 6 43.33 21.96 3.11
N PRO A 7 43.35 21.96 4.47
CA PRO A 7 42.38 21.17 5.23
C PRO A 7 40.96 21.76 5.24
N LEU A 8 40.81 23.07 4.99
CA LEU A 8 39.50 23.74 5.05
C LEU A 8 38.60 23.40 3.84
N LEU A 9 39.23 23.18 2.68
CA LEU A 9 38.51 22.91 1.43
C LEU A 9 37.95 21.47 1.38
N TRP A 10 38.63 20.53 2.03
CA TRP A 10 38.17 19.15 2.20
C TRP A 10 36.96 19.05 3.15
N VAL A 11 36.93 19.83 4.23
CA VAL A 11 35.78 19.87 5.15
C VAL A 11 34.53 20.43 4.46
N ALA A 12 34.67 21.46 3.64
CA ALA A 12 33.55 22.05 2.88
C ALA A 12 32.94 21.07 1.85
N ILE A 13 33.77 20.23 1.21
CA ILE A 13 33.30 19.19 0.28
C ILE A 13 32.51 18.10 1.01
N VAL A 14 32.97 17.64 2.17
CA VAL A 14 32.29 16.58 2.94
C VAL A 14 30.92 17.05 3.45
N LEU A 15 30.81 18.31 3.90
CA LEU A 15 29.52 18.90 4.32
C LEU A 15 28.52 19.03 3.16
N SER A 16 28.99 19.20 1.92
CA SER A 16 28.14 19.39 0.74
C SER A 16 27.48 18.10 0.22
N ILE A 17 27.88 16.92 0.72
CA ILE A 17 27.32 15.62 0.30
C ILE A 17 26.19 15.16 1.24
N SER A 18 25.78 16.01 2.18
CA SER A 18 24.66 15.71 3.10
C SER A 18 23.31 15.81 2.37
N GLY A 19 22.94 14.76 1.64
CA GLY A 19 21.58 14.62 1.11
C GLY A 19 20.59 14.45 2.26
N CYS A 20 19.53 15.28 2.30
CA CYS A 20 18.45 15.10 3.26
C CYS A 20 17.69 13.82 2.90
N ALA A 21 17.95 12.74 3.64
CA ALA A 21 17.17 11.52 3.54
C ALA A 21 15.77 11.80 4.10
N THR A 22 14.82 12.12 3.23
CA THR A 22 13.41 12.29 3.61
C THR A 22 12.87 10.98 4.13
N SER A 23 12.25 10.99 5.31
CA SER A 23 11.54 9.82 5.82
C SER A 23 10.47 9.39 4.82
N PRO A 24 10.33 8.08 4.54
CA PRO A 24 9.36 7.60 3.58
C PRO A 24 7.93 7.92 4.05
N MET A 25 7.14 8.54 3.18
CA MET A 25 5.73 8.90 3.43
C MET A 25 4.87 7.68 3.73
N TYR A 26 5.24 6.52 3.17
CA TYR A 26 4.45 5.29 3.20
C TYR A 26 5.29 4.10 3.63
N TYR A 27 4.66 3.17 4.34
CA TYR A 27 5.24 1.86 4.62
C TYR A 27 4.69 0.83 3.62
N TRP A 28 5.57 0.27 2.77
CA TRP A 28 5.18 -0.71 1.76
C TRP A 28 5.50 -2.17 2.14
N GLY A 29 6.27 -2.39 3.21
CA GLY A 29 6.76 -3.72 3.59
C GLY A 29 7.32 -4.49 2.38
N ASN A 30 6.87 -5.74 2.20
CA ASN A 30 7.24 -6.62 1.08
C ASN A 30 6.17 -6.66 -0.04
N TYR A 31 5.39 -5.60 -0.21
CA TYR A 31 4.31 -5.52 -1.20
C TYR A 31 4.75 -6.03 -2.59
N SER A 32 5.82 -5.45 -3.16
CA SER A 32 6.26 -5.76 -4.52
C SER A 32 6.65 -7.22 -4.71
N SER A 33 7.30 -7.83 -3.70
CA SER A 33 7.73 -9.23 -3.79
C SER A 33 6.52 -10.16 -3.72
N THR A 34 5.65 -9.98 -2.73
CA THR A 34 4.47 -10.84 -2.57
C THR A 34 3.50 -10.70 -3.75
N LEU A 35 3.33 -9.48 -4.28
CA LEU A 35 2.55 -9.25 -5.50
C LEU A 35 3.15 -9.99 -6.69
N TYR A 36 4.48 -9.87 -6.90
CA TYR A 36 5.15 -10.59 -7.98
C TYR A 36 4.94 -12.09 -7.88
N HIS A 37 5.10 -12.67 -6.68
CA HIS A 37 4.87 -14.10 -6.47
C HIS A 37 3.43 -14.49 -6.77
N TYR A 38 2.44 -13.77 -6.25
CA TYR A 38 1.02 -14.02 -6.55
C TYR A 38 0.69 -13.88 -8.04
N ARG A 39 1.30 -12.93 -8.74
CA ARG A 39 1.08 -12.76 -10.19
C ARG A 39 1.76 -13.84 -11.02
N LYS A 40 2.90 -14.35 -10.56
CA LYS A 40 3.66 -15.40 -11.25
C LYS A 40 3.04 -16.78 -11.02
N ASP A 41 2.62 -17.04 -9.79
CA ASP A 41 2.01 -18.27 -9.34
C ASP A 41 0.71 -17.91 -8.62
N ALA A 42 -0.41 -18.09 -9.31
CA ALA A 42 -1.74 -17.76 -8.80
C ALA A 42 -2.29 -18.83 -7.83
N SER A 43 -1.40 -19.48 -7.08
CA SER A 43 -1.76 -20.45 -6.05
C SER A 43 -2.42 -19.77 -4.85
N ASP A 44 -3.28 -20.52 -4.14
CA ASP A 44 -3.92 -20.03 -2.92
C ASP A 44 -2.89 -19.64 -1.85
N GLU A 45 -1.76 -20.34 -1.79
CA GLU A 45 -0.66 -20.00 -0.88
C GLU A 45 -0.07 -18.62 -1.21
N ALA A 46 0.23 -18.35 -2.49
CA ALA A 46 0.79 -17.07 -2.91
C ALA A 46 -0.22 -15.92 -2.71
N LEU A 47 -1.50 -16.16 -2.99
CA LEU A 47 -2.59 -15.23 -2.69
C LEU A 47 -2.66 -14.91 -1.19
N ASN A 48 -2.68 -15.93 -0.34
CA ASN A 48 -2.76 -15.77 1.11
C ASN A 48 -1.55 -15.01 1.66
N LYS A 49 -0.34 -15.28 1.15
CA LYS A 49 0.87 -14.52 1.50
C LYS A 49 0.75 -13.04 1.11
N HIS A 50 0.21 -12.74 -0.07
CA HIS A 50 0.02 -11.37 -0.50
C HIS A 50 -1.05 -10.64 0.32
N MET A 51 -2.19 -11.29 0.60
CA MET A 51 -3.21 -10.74 1.50
C MET A 51 -2.68 -10.50 2.91
N ALA A 52 -1.85 -11.40 3.44
CA ALA A 52 -1.20 -11.21 4.74
C ALA A 52 -0.27 -9.98 4.72
N GLN A 53 0.48 -9.78 3.62
CA GLN A 53 1.33 -8.60 3.46
C GLN A 53 0.54 -7.30 3.37
N LEU A 54 -0.61 -7.28 2.68
CA LEU A 54 -1.51 -6.11 2.64
C LEU A 54 -2.03 -5.76 4.04
N ASN A 55 -2.46 -6.77 4.81
CA ASN A 55 -2.88 -6.57 6.21
C ASN A 55 -1.73 -6.04 7.08
N ALA A 56 -0.51 -6.57 6.91
CA ALA A 56 0.66 -6.09 7.63
C ALA A 56 0.98 -4.63 7.30
N ILE A 57 0.85 -4.22 6.04
CA ILE A 57 0.99 -2.82 5.63
C ILE A 57 -0.02 -1.93 6.36
N VAL A 58 -1.30 -2.32 6.37
CA VAL A 58 -2.34 -1.57 7.08
C VAL A 58 -2.03 -1.43 8.57
N ASN A 59 -1.65 -2.52 9.23
CA ASN A 59 -1.39 -2.53 10.67
C ASN A 59 -0.16 -1.68 11.02
N VAL A 60 0.96 -1.90 10.33
CA VAL A 60 2.20 -1.15 10.60
C VAL A 60 2.06 0.33 10.26
N SER A 61 1.32 0.69 9.19
CA SER A 61 1.03 2.09 8.91
C SER A 61 0.23 2.74 10.06
N LYS A 62 -0.79 2.05 10.58
CA LYS A 62 -1.57 2.55 11.74
C LYS A 62 -0.70 2.71 12.99
N GLU A 63 0.11 1.70 13.32
CA GLU A 63 1.03 1.72 14.48
C GLU A 63 2.05 2.85 14.40
N ARG A 64 2.53 3.15 13.19
CA ARG A 64 3.51 4.22 12.94
C ARG A 64 2.86 5.58 12.71
N HIS A 65 1.53 5.69 12.84
CA HIS A 65 0.76 6.89 12.50
C HIS A 65 1.04 7.41 11.07
N LEU A 66 1.34 6.50 10.15
CA LEU A 66 1.50 6.77 8.73
C LEU A 66 0.19 6.56 7.99
N ARG A 67 0.01 7.30 6.90
CA ARG A 67 -1.07 7.01 5.95
C ARG A 67 -0.82 5.62 5.35
N VAL A 68 -1.87 4.80 5.26
CA VAL A 68 -1.82 3.53 4.50
C VAL A 68 -1.61 3.89 3.03
N PRO A 69 -0.69 3.22 2.29
CA PRO A 69 -0.42 3.58 0.91
C PRO A 69 -1.66 3.49 0.00
N PRO A 70 -1.74 4.32 -1.05
CA PRO A 70 -2.90 4.35 -1.94
C PRO A 70 -3.10 3.01 -2.63
N GLY A 71 -4.36 2.59 -2.75
CA GLY A 71 -4.76 1.33 -3.37
C GLY A 71 -4.66 0.09 -2.48
N VAL A 72 -3.97 0.15 -1.32
CA VAL A 72 -3.81 -1.03 -0.45
C VAL A 72 -5.15 -1.47 0.14
N TYR A 73 -5.98 -0.53 0.61
CA TYR A 73 -7.31 -0.89 1.10
C TYR A 73 -8.19 -1.38 -0.05
N CYS A 74 -8.09 -0.74 -1.21
CA CYS A 74 -8.82 -1.15 -2.40
C CYS A 74 -8.48 -2.58 -2.86
N GLU A 75 -7.19 -2.93 -2.95
CA GLU A 75 -6.77 -4.27 -3.36
C GLU A 75 -7.18 -5.32 -2.33
N LEU A 76 -6.94 -5.06 -1.03
CA LEU A 76 -7.35 -5.97 0.02
C LEU A 76 -8.87 -6.18 0.04
N GLY A 77 -9.65 -5.12 -0.20
CA GLY A 77 -11.10 -5.20 -0.31
C GLY A 77 -11.55 -6.05 -1.50
N TYR A 78 -10.94 -5.84 -2.66
CA TYR A 78 -11.20 -6.64 -3.86
C TYR A 78 -10.90 -8.13 -3.66
N LEU A 79 -9.77 -8.46 -3.02
CA LEU A 79 -9.40 -9.85 -2.72
C LEU A 79 -10.37 -10.50 -1.71
N ASN A 80 -10.83 -9.75 -0.71
CA ASN A 80 -11.87 -10.21 0.20
C ASN A 80 -13.19 -10.50 -0.52
N ALA A 81 -13.62 -9.62 -1.43
CA ALA A 81 -14.82 -9.84 -2.23
C ALA A 81 -14.72 -11.10 -3.09
N LYS A 82 -13.56 -11.35 -3.69
CA LYS A 82 -13.29 -12.59 -4.44
C LYS A 82 -13.39 -13.86 -3.59
N GLN A 83 -13.13 -13.76 -2.30
CA GLN A 83 -13.28 -14.86 -1.33
C GLN A 83 -14.69 -14.94 -0.71
N GLY A 84 -15.62 -14.07 -1.14
CA GLY A 84 -16.99 -13.99 -0.60
C GLY A 84 -17.14 -13.12 0.65
N ASN A 85 -16.06 -12.48 1.12
CA ASN A 85 -16.06 -11.62 2.31
C ASN A 85 -16.50 -10.18 1.98
N ASN A 86 -17.68 -10.04 1.36
CA ASN A 86 -18.17 -8.78 0.80
C ASN A 86 -18.36 -7.66 1.84
N LYS A 87 -18.79 -8.02 3.06
CA LYS A 87 -18.90 -7.04 4.15
C LYS A 87 -17.56 -6.37 4.44
N GLN A 88 -16.51 -7.18 4.61
CA GLN A 88 -15.15 -6.68 4.85
C GLN A 88 -14.62 -5.89 3.65
N ALA A 89 -14.94 -6.33 2.42
CA ALA A 89 -14.58 -5.59 1.21
C ALA A 89 -15.15 -4.17 1.19
N LEU A 90 -16.44 -4.02 1.50
CA LEU A 90 -17.11 -2.71 1.53
C LEU A 90 -16.54 -1.79 2.63
N GLU A 91 -16.21 -2.34 3.80
CA GLU A 91 -15.55 -1.57 4.87
C GLU A 91 -14.18 -1.04 4.42
N LEU A 92 -13.38 -1.87 3.74
CA LEU A 92 -12.08 -1.46 3.19
C LEU A 92 -12.21 -0.41 2.09
N PHE A 93 -13.23 -0.50 1.23
CA PHE A 93 -13.53 0.51 0.22
C PHE A 93 -13.89 1.88 0.82
N ILE A 94 -14.61 1.89 1.94
CA ILE A 94 -14.88 3.13 2.69
C ILE A 94 -13.58 3.72 3.23
N LEU A 95 -12.67 2.89 3.76
CA LEU A 95 -11.37 3.34 4.23
C LEU A 95 -10.52 3.95 3.10
N GLU A 96 -10.49 3.32 1.93
CA GLU A 96 -9.79 3.86 0.75
C GLU A 96 -10.33 5.26 0.40
N LYS A 97 -11.65 5.41 0.25
CA LYS A 97 -12.29 6.69 -0.08
C LYS A 97 -12.05 7.79 0.95
N THR A 98 -12.02 7.41 2.22
CA THR A 98 -11.77 8.35 3.32
C THR A 98 -10.30 8.81 3.30
N THR A 99 -9.38 7.92 2.93
CA THR A 99 -7.95 8.22 2.89
C THR A 99 -7.55 8.95 1.60
N TYR A 100 -8.21 8.61 0.49
CA TYR A 100 -7.94 9.03 -0.88
C TYR A 100 -9.25 9.36 -1.62
N PRO A 101 -9.84 10.55 -1.39
CA PRO A 101 -11.11 10.95 -2.00
C PRO A 101 -11.08 10.95 -3.53
N GLU A 102 -9.90 11.14 -4.15
CA GLU A 102 -9.69 11.06 -5.59
C GLU A 102 -9.99 9.67 -6.18
N SER A 103 -9.92 8.61 -5.36
CA SER A 103 -10.22 7.24 -5.78
C SER A 103 -11.72 6.92 -5.84
N THR A 104 -12.58 7.82 -5.33
CA THR A 104 -14.01 7.55 -5.08
C THR A 104 -14.74 6.97 -6.29
N HIS A 105 -14.59 7.58 -7.48
CA HIS A 105 -15.26 7.11 -8.68
C HIS A 105 -14.88 5.68 -9.09
N PHE A 106 -13.64 5.27 -8.81
CA PHE A 106 -13.19 3.91 -9.10
C PHE A 106 -13.72 2.93 -8.05
N VAL A 107 -13.58 3.28 -6.77
CA VAL A 107 -13.99 2.43 -5.65
C VAL A 107 -15.50 2.22 -5.62
N ASP A 108 -16.30 3.22 -5.99
CA ASP A 108 -17.76 3.10 -6.05
C ASP A 108 -18.19 2.06 -7.11
N ARG A 109 -17.53 2.02 -8.28
CA ARG A 109 -17.81 0.99 -9.29
C ARG A 109 -17.46 -0.41 -8.81
N LEU A 110 -16.37 -0.57 -8.03
CA LEU A 110 -16.02 -1.85 -7.42
C LEU A 110 -17.06 -2.26 -6.36
N ALA A 111 -17.54 -1.32 -5.55
CA ALA A 111 -18.56 -1.59 -4.55
C ALA A 111 -19.90 -1.99 -5.20
N GLU A 112 -20.28 -1.34 -6.29
CA GLU A 112 -21.47 -1.67 -7.08
C GLU A 112 -21.40 -3.07 -7.70
N SER A 113 -20.23 -3.46 -8.24
CA SER A 113 -20.08 -4.81 -8.82
C SER A 113 -20.28 -5.92 -7.78
N ILE A 114 -19.82 -5.70 -6.54
CA ILE A 114 -20.00 -6.66 -5.44
C ILE A 114 -21.47 -6.79 -5.03
N LYS A 115 -22.18 -5.66 -4.89
CA LYS A 115 -23.61 -5.67 -4.53
C LYS A 115 -24.46 -6.34 -5.60
N THR A 116 -24.08 -6.16 -6.86
CA THR A 116 -24.76 -6.78 -8.00
C THR A 116 -24.55 -8.30 -7.99
N SER A 117 -23.32 -8.80 -7.76
CA SER A 117 -23.07 -10.24 -7.67
C SER A 117 -23.82 -10.90 -6.51
N GLU A 118 -23.89 -10.26 -5.33
CA GLU A 118 -24.71 -10.78 -4.22
C GLU A 118 -26.21 -10.92 -4.55
N THR A 119 -26.71 -10.06 -5.44
CA THR A 119 -28.12 -10.07 -5.84
C THR A 119 -28.39 -11.16 -6.87
N ILE A 120 -27.43 -11.47 -7.74
CA ILE A 120 -27.51 -12.55 -8.73
C ILE A 120 -27.47 -13.92 -8.03
N ASP A 121 -26.57 -14.12 -7.07
CA ASP A 121 -26.40 -15.39 -6.35
C ASP A 121 -27.58 -15.75 -5.43
N LYS A 122 -28.44 -14.77 -5.11
CA LYS A 122 -29.66 -14.95 -4.29
C LYS A 122 -30.94 -15.13 -5.11
N LYS A 123 -30.87 -15.18 -6.44
CA LYS A 123 -32.03 -15.38 -7.31
C LYS A 123 -32.38 -16.89 -7.36
N PRO A 124 -33.64 -17.30 -7.10
CA PRO A 124 -34.06 -18.70 -7.12
C PRO A 124 -34.03 -19.31 -8.53
#